data_AF-A0A7W0A5Y8-F1
#
_entry.id   AF-A0A7W0A5Y8-F1
#
_cell.length_a   1.000
_cell.length_b   1.000
_cell.length_c   1.000
_cell.angle_alpha   90.00
_cell.angle_beta   90.00
_cell.angle_gamma   90.00
#
_symmetry.space_group_name_H-M   'P 1'
#
loop_
_entity.id
_entity.type
_entity.pdbx_description
1 polymer ?
#
loop_
_entity_poly.entity_id
_entity_poly.type
_entity_poly.pdbx_seq_one_letter_code
_entity_poly.pdbx_strand_id
1 'polypeptide(L)'
;MANEKFNKCANRCYYACFHAAIAAMLAVDIDARSARGHYRHQTVHALFIEQLINRRRRYPPVIRSVLSQTMLLRQSADYETTGMSAKQATRSLRRTSEFVEAIRLVEERSS
;
A
#
# COMPACT_ATOMS: atom_id res chain seq x y z
N MET A 1 -6.69 22.72 11.09
CA MET A 1 -7.48 22.88 9.84
C MET A 1 -7.87 21.50 9.30
N ALA A 2 -9.04 21.31 8.69
CA ALA A 2 -9.50 19.99 8.23
C ALA A 2 -8.56 19.32 7.19
N ASN A 3 -7.90 20.12 6.35
CA ASN A 3 -6.91 19.65 5.36
C ASN A 3 -5.75 18.88 5.98
N GLU A 4 -5.29 19.28 7.17
CA GLU A 4 -4.18 18.62 7.86
C GLU A 4 -4.53 17.19 8.27
N LYS A 5 -5.78 16.96 8.70
CA LYS A 5 -6.27 15.62 9.06
C LYS A 5 -6.36 14.72 7.82
N PHE A 6 -6.77 15.27 6.67
CA PHE A 6 -6.87 14.52 5.42
C PHE A 6 -5.49 14.19 4.84
N ASN A 7 -4.51 15.09 4.94
CA ASN A 7 -3.13 14.81 4.55
C ASN A 7 -2.51 13.71 5.43
N LYS A 8 -2.71 13.79 6.76
CA LYS A 8 -2.31 12.72 7.70
C LYS A 8 -2.99 11.38 7.37
N CYS A 9 -4.24 11.40 6.92
CA CYS A 9 -4.95 10.20 6.47
C CYS A 9 -4.26 9.58 5.24
N ALA A 10 -3.89 10.37 4.23
CA ALA A 10 -3.19 9.89 3.03
C ALA A 10 -1.87 9.19 3.39
N ASN A 11 -1.09 9.81 4.27
CA ASN A 11 0.19 9.28 4.75
C ASN A 11 0.00 7.92 5.45
N ARG A 12 -0.96 7.84 6.39
CA ARG A 12 -1.28 6.58 7.10
C ARG A 12 -1.81 5.49 6.17
N CYS A 13 -2.66 5.85 5.21
CA CYS A 13 -3.17 4.92 4.20
C CYS A 13 -2.02 4.28 3.42
N TYR A 14 -1.08 5.10 2.97
CA TYR A 14 0.08 4.60 2.24
C TYR A 14 0.93 3.63 3.08
N TYR A 15 1.32 4.02 4.29
CA TYR A 15 2.16 3.17 5.13
C TYR A 15 1.45 1.88 5.55
N ALA A 16 0.13 1.90 5.78
CA ALA A 16 -0.64 0.69 6.03
C ALA A 16 -0.53 -0.31 4.87
N CYS A 17 -0.77 0.15 3.63
CA CYS A 17 -0.62 -0.73 2.46
C CYS A 17 0.83 -1.16 2.24
N PHE A 18 1.81 -0.27 2.48
CA PHE A 18 3.23 -0.57 2.33
C PHE A 18 3.70 -1.68 3.28
N HIS A 19 3.34 -1.60 4.56
CA HIS A 19 3.69 -2.64 5.53
C HIS A 19 2.94 -3.94 5.28
N ALA A 20 1.67 -3.88 4.88
CA ALA A 20 0.92 -5.08 4.50
C ALA A 20 1.56 -5.78 3.29
N ALA A 21 2.02 -5.03 2.28
CA ALA A 21 2.75 -5.57 1.13
C ALA A 21 4.08 -6.23 1.53
N ILE A 22 4.82 -5.64 2.49
CA ILE A 22 6.03 -6.25 3.05
C ILE A 22 5.69 -7.56 3.77
N ALA A 23 4.68 -7.57 4.63
CA ALA A 23 4.25 -8.78 5.34
C ALA A 23 3.87 -9.90 4.37
N ALA A 24 3.11 -9.58 3.32
CA ALA A 24 2.74 -10.49 2.25
C ALA A 24 3.96 -11.09 1.52
N MET A 25 5.01 -10.30 1.27
CA MET A 25 6.24 -10.79 0.65
C MET A 25 7.04 -11.69 1.60
N LEU A 26 7.15 -11.30 2.87
CA LEU A 26 7.85 -12.09 3.89
C LEU A 26 7.18 -13.44 4.13
N ALA A 27 5.84 -13.51 4.10
CA ALA A 27 5.08 -14.75 4.24
C ALA A 27 5.35 -15.78 3.13
N VAL A 28 6.02 -15.36 2.05
CA VAL A 28 6.40 -16.24 0.94
C VAL A 28 7.88 -16.15 0.59
N ASP A 29 8.69 -15.77 1.59
CA ASP A 29 10.15 -15.69 1.58
C ASP A 29 10.75 -14.77 0.51
N ILE A 30 10.04 -13.68 0.18
CA ILE A 30 10.55 -12.62 -0.70
C ILE A 30 11.09 -11.48 0.15
N ASP A 31 12.41 -11.26 0.09
CA ASP A 31 13.05 -10.10 0.71
C ASP A 31 13.19 -8.93 -0.29
N ALA A 32 12.49 -7.82 0.01
CA ALA A 32 12.51 -6.60 -0.78
C ALA A 32 13.50 -5.53 -0.24
N ARG A 33 14.33 -5.89 0.75
CA ARG A 33 15.36 -4.98 1.28
C ARG A 33 16.48 -4.78 0.28
N SER A 34 17.00 -3.56 0.24
CA SER A 34 18.24 -3.26 -0.48
C SER A 34 19.46 -3.82 0.26
N ALA A 35 20.64 -3.81 -0.38
CA ALA A 35 21.91 -4.21 0.25
C ALA A 35 22.24 -3.47 1.56
N ARG A 36 21.63 -2.29 1.79
CA ARG A 36 21.76 -1.52 3.04
C ARG A 36 20.69 -1.87 4.09
N GLY A 37 19.89 -2.91 3.87
CA GLY A 37 18.83 -3.35 4.79
C GLY A 37 17.51 -2.56 4.73
N HIS A 38 17.41 -1.51 3.92
CA HIS A 38 16.20 -0.69 3.83
C HIS A 38 15.22 -1.18 2.76
N TYR A 39 13.92 -1.13 3.07
CA TYR A 39 12.85 -1.30 2.09
C TYR A 39 12.73 -0.05 1.22
N ARG A 40 12.95 -0.22 -0.10
CA ARG A 40 12.75 0.85 -1.07
C ARG A 40 11.33 0.78 -1.62
N HIS A 41 10.62 1.92 -1.60
CA HIS A 41 9.24 2.02 -2.09
C HIS A 41 9.05 1.41 -3.48
N GLN A 42 9.89 1.81 -4.44
CA GLN A 42 9.84 1.29 -5.81
C GLN A 42 10.02 -0.24 -5.88
N THR A 43 10.98 -0.77 -5.13
CA THR A 43 11.27 -2.22 -5.09
C THR A 43 10.12 -3.00 -4.49
N VAL A 44 9.57 -2.56 -3.35
CA VAL A 44 8.40 -3.19 -2.72
C VAL A 44 7.20 -3.20 -3.67
N HIS A 45 6.93 -2.09 -4.34
CA HIS A 45 5.84 -1.99 -5.30
C HIS A 45 6.00 -2.96 -6.47
N ALA A 46 7.18 -2.97 -7.08
CA ALA A 46 7.47 -3.82 -8.23
C ALA A 46 7.36 -5.31 -7.87
N LEU A 47 8.02 -5.72 -6.77
CA LEU A 47 8.03 -7.12 -6.34
C LEU A 47 6.63 -7.60 -5.91
N PHE A 48 5.88 -6.79 -5.16
CA PHE A 48 4.52 -7.16 -4.76
C PHE A 48 3.63 -7.45 -5.99
N ILE A 49 3.66 -6.55 -6.98
CA ILE A 49 2.85 -6.71 -8.19
C ILE A 49 3.34 -7.89 -9.04
N GLU A 50 4.64 -7.96 -9.30
CA GLU A 50 5.20 -9.00 -10.15
C GLU A 50 5.01 -10.38 -9.54
N GLN A 51 5.41 -10.55 -8.27
CA GLN A 51 5.47 -11.85 -7.64
C GLN A 51 4.10 -12.29 -7.14
N LEU A 52 3.38 -11.44 -6.41
CA LEU A 52 2.19 -11.88 -5.67
C LEU A 52 0.89 -11.71 -6.45
N ILE A 53 0.84 -10.80 -7.43
CA ILE A 53 -0.34 -10.62 -8.29
C ILE A 53 -0.15 -11.31 -9.64
N ASN A 54 0.94 -11.06 -10.35
CA ASN A 54 1.08 -11.55 -11.73
C ASN A 54 1.55 -13.02 -11.78
N ARG A 55 2.68 -13.34 -11.13
CA ARG A 55 3.31 -14.67 -11.23
C ARG A 55 2.63 -15.71 -10.37
N ARG A 56 2.56 -15.48 -9.05
CA ARG A 56 1.98 -16.44 -8.09
C ARG A 56 0.46 -16.35 -7.99
N ARG A 57 -0.14 -15.24 -8.46
CA ARG A 57 -1.60 -14.99 -8.41
C ARG A 57 -2.19 -15.21 -7.00
N ARG A 58 -1.43 -14.90 -5.96
CA ARG A 58 -1.80 -15.05 -4.54
C ARG A 58 -2.89 -14.05 -4.15
N TYR A 59 -2.88 -12.86 -4.74
CA TYR A 59 -3.87 -11.81 -4.49
C TYR A 59 -4.65 -11.42 -5.75
N PRO A 60 -5.89 -10.95 -5.60
CA PRO A 60 -6.73 -10.59 -6.74
C PRO A 60 -6.18 -9.36 -7.49
N PRO A 61 -6.27 -9.29 -8.83
CA PRO A 61 -5.77 -8.16 -9.61
C PRO A 61 -6.36 -6.80 -9.24
N VAL A 62 -7.56 -6.77 -8.63
CA VAL A 62 -8.25 -5.54 -8.23
C VAL A 62 -7.43 -4.68 -7.26
N ILE A 63 -6.61 -5.30 -6.40
CA ILE A 63 -5.82 -4.58 -5.40
C ILE A 63 -4.49 -4.04 -5.95
N ARG A 64 -4.13 -4.39 -7.20
CA ARG A 64 -2.86 -4.03 -7.85
C ARG A 64 -2.57 -2.53 -7.84
N SER A 65 -3.60 -1.73 -8.07
CA SER A 65 -3.45 -0.27 -8.20
C SER A 65 -3.46 0.48 -6.88
N VAL A 66 -3.84 -0.16 -5.77
CA VAL A 66 -4.03 0.53 -4.49
C VAL A 66 -2.72 1.07 -3.94
N LEU A 67 -1.63 0.31 -4.06
CA LEU A 67 -0.32 0.69 -3.55
C LEU A 67 0.23 1.94 -4.27
N SER A 68 0.13 1.99 -5.61
CA SER A 68 0.57 3.14 -6.39
C SER A 68 -0.34 4.35 -6.19
N GLN A 69 -1.66 4.17 -6.09
CA GLN A 69 -2.60 5.25 -5.86
C GLN A 69 -2.42 5.91 -4.49
N THR A 70 -2.24 5.12 -3.43
CA THR A 70 -2.01 5.66 -2.08
C THR A 70 -0.65 6.36 -1.99
N MET A 71 0.38 5.88 -2.71
CA MET A 71 1.66 6.58 -2.82
C MET A 71 1.53 7.96 -3.48
N LEU A 72 0.80 8.03 -4.60
CA LEU A 72 0.56 9.29 -5.31
C LEU A 72 -0.23 10.28 -4.45
N LEU A 73 -1.26 9.79 -3.74
CA LEU A 73 -2.04 10.62 -2.82
C LEU A 73 -1.20 11.12 -1.65
N ARG A 74 -0.30 10.29 -1.09
CA ARG A 74 0.66 10.75 -0.08
C ARG A 74 1.58 11.83 -0.64
N GLN A 75 2.13 11.64 -1.84
CA GLN A 75 3.03 12.61 -2.45
C GLN A 75 2.34 13.96 -2.69
N SER A 76 1.11 13.94 -3.21
CA SER A 76 0.29 15.15 -3.35
C SER A 76 0.01 15.80 -1.98
N ALA A 77 -0.40 15.03 -0.97
CA ALA A 77 -0.66 15.55 0.37
C ALA A 77 0.57 16.15 1.07
N ASP A 78 1.77 15.62 0.79
CA ASP A 78 3.02 16.06 1.41
C ASP A 78 3.64 17.27 0.69
N TYR A 79 3.44 17.40 -0.62
CA TYR A 79 4.19 18.37 -1.46
C TYR A 79 3.34 19.37 -2.24
N GLU A 80 2.04 19.12 -2.44
CA GLU A 80 1.17 20.05 -3.16
C GLU A 80 0.49 21.04 -2.23
N THR A 81 0.30 22.27 -2.73
CA THR A 81 -0.38 23.35 -2.00
C THR A 81 -1.88 23.10 -1.86
N THR A 82 -2.47 22.35 -2.80
CA THR A 82 -3.84 21.86 -2.73
C THR A 82 -3.89 20.61 -1.85
N GLY A 83 -4.22 20.79 -0.57
CA GLY A 83 -4.41 19.67 0.36
C GLY A 83 -5.58 18.76 -0.02
N MET A 84 -5.63 17.59 0.60
CA MET A 84 -6.52 16.51 0.20
C MET A 84 -7.99 16.74 0.61
N SER A 85 -8.93 16.55 -0.32
CA SER A 85 -10.35 16.65 -0.01
C SER A 85 -10.84 15.48 0.86
N ALA A 86 -11.93 15.70 1.60
CA ALA A 86 -12.59 14.65 2.38
C ALA A 86 -13.01 13.45 1.51
N LYS A 87 -13.48 13.70 0.28
CA LYS A 87 -13.88 12.65 -0.67
C LYS A 87 -12.68 11.78 -1.07
N GLN A 88 -11.53 12.38 -1.34
CA GLN A 88 -10.29 11.65 -1.60
C GLN A 88 -9.85 10.84 -0.37
N ALA A 89 -9.93 11.43 0.82
CA ALA A 89 -9.60 10.75 2.09
C ALA A 89 -10.46 9.52 2.34
N THR A 90 -11.78 9.64 2.24
CA THR A 90 -12.70 8.51 2.42
C THR A 90 -12.45 7.40 1.39
N ARG A 91 -12.23 7.75 0.12
CA ARG A 91 -11.93 6.77 -0.93
C ARG A 91 -10.59 6.06 -0.69
N SER A 92 -9.57 6.80 -0.28
CA SER A 92 -8.25 6.26 0.05
C SER A 92 -8.33 5.29 1.22
N LEU A 93 -9.04 5.68 2.28
CA LEU A 93 -9.23 4.83 3.46
C LEU A 93 -9.94 3.53 3.10
N ARG A 94 -11.06 3.61 2.36
CA ARG A 94 -11.79 2.41 1.92
C ARG A 94 -10.90 1.45 1.13
N ARG A 95 -10.16 1.95 0.15
CA ARG A 95 -9.23 1.13 -0.66
C ARG A 95 -8.11 0.52 0.17
N THR A 96 -7.61 1.27 1.15
CA THR A 96 -6.59 0.79 2.09
C THR A 96 -7.13 -0.36 2.92
N SER A 97 -8.34 -0.23 3.47
CA SER A 97 -9.00 -1.30 4.23
C SER A 97 -9.20 -2.55 3.37
N GLU A 98 -9.71 -2.40 2.14
CA GLU A 98 -9.88 -3.51 1.19
C GLU A 98 -8.55 -4.22 0.88
N PHE A 99 -7.46 -3.46 0.72
CA PHE A 99 -6.14 -4.01 0.44
C PHE A 99 -5.57 -4.79 1.63
N VAL A 100 -5.60 -4.20 2.83
CA VAL A 100 -5.09 -4.82 4.05
C VAL A 100 -5.90 -6.07 4.39
N GLU A 101 -7.22 -6.01 4.26
CA GLU A 101 -8.09 -7.16 4.51
C GLU A 101 -7.85 -8.28 3.50
N ALA A 102 -7.66 -7.96 2.21
CA ALA A 102 -7.33 -8.96 1.20
C ALA A 102 -6.02 -9.70 1.51
N ILE A 103 -5.02 -8.99 2.06
CA ILE A 103 -3.78 -9.63 2.51
C ILE A 103 -4.04 -10.50 3.72
N ARG A 104 -4.67 -9.95 4.75
CA ARG A 104 -4.99 -10.66 5.99
C ARG A 104 -5.72 -11.98 5.74
N LEU A 105 -6.79 -11.96 4.96
CA LEU A 105 -7.61 -13.15 4.67
C LEU A 105 -6.84 -14.26 3.95
N VAL A 106 -5.88 -13.92 3.11
CA VAL A 106 -5.05 -14.92 2.40
C VAL A 106 -4.00 -15.50 3.34
N GLU A 107 -3.40 -14.66 4.19
CA GLU A 107 -2.37 -15.12 5.14
C GLU A 107 -2.96 -15.97 6.28
N GLU A 108 -4.16 -15.62 6.79
CA GLU A 108 -4.87 -16.43 7.79
C GLU A 108 -5.27 -17.82 7.26
N ARG A 109 -5.51 -17.96 5.95
CA ARG A 109 -5.81 -19.25 5.31
C ARG A 109 -4.58 -20.10 5.00
N SER A 110 -3.40 -19.48 5.06
CA SER A 110 -2.11 -20.12 4.74
C SER A 110 -1.32 -20.54 5.99
N SER A 111 -1.81 -20.18 7.18
CA SER A 111 -1.25 -20.50 8.50
C SER A 111 -1.98 -21.69 9.12
#